data_AF-A0A1V3N2R8-F1
#
_entry.id   AF-A0A1V3N2R8-F1
#
_cell.length_a   1.000
_cell.length_b   1.000
_cell.length_c   1.000
_cell.angle_alpha   90.00
_cell.angle_beta   90.00
_cell.angle_gamma   90.00
#
_symmetry.space_group_name_H-M   'P 1'
#
loop_
_entity.id
_entity.type
_entity.pdbx_description
1 polymer ?
#
loop_
_entity_poly.entity_id
_entity_poly.type
_entity_poly.pdbx_seq_one_letter_code
_entity_poly.pdbx_strand_id
1 'polypeptide(L)'
;MNPELGTLIHQNPLTGMEKHEVRMAISKTNDKLIVGTYGNVFALDANDISKTLWQNPLKGQDTGIVSLIVGSENVFAGTGGFVNSLQLSDGTTIGKNSLSGMGTAEVRLALSLDEATLAVGLSGNVICLDASNINKVISSNSLSGQGQEVVNLIVQDNVIYAGTNGFVNAIDVKSGQILQTNELKRLGHLEVRLCLSADGTTIYGGTNGKIVSMDVQNLENSKWISTLQDADGNVVSMVTDYDGFIYGGSSGRISQLEPVEGKIVNTNNLPGRGVNEVRLSLGQNQVNLYIGTNGYAIGTSELGAATLNKNNWMEAIGAIIKDMQVKDMLIPGTHDSGSYGINANSAFSPETDLPEWVKKIRNSINPLYLTMGEVVASWAKAQGQTALAQLIGGVRYLDLRLSLNPNDKEPIWISHSLYSVPLTAVISAVNSFITNNPKEIVILDLNHFYDLDNYHDQIVSLLSQAFGNKMAIASLGSDVTVSQLWEAGQQLLVFYANDATCEKYPFLWKEKNLDSPGYSPTSSEELLADLNTNLQKLSGDAFSYIHGQLTPDLNMIKDGLIPFNGKPSSLMGSAEQNNPIFMNWVKQQAYTSKLNIIASDWVFTLDDFISHCILVNKSRATN
;
A
#
# COMPACT_ATOMS: atom_id res chain seq x y z
N MET A 1 -15.37 8.49 -10.71
CA MET A 1 -14.71 9.65 -10.04
C MET A 1 -13.21 9.45 -10.14
N ASN A 2 -12.42 10.51 -10.08
CA ASN A 2 -10.97 10.40 -9.95
C ASN A 2 -10.68 9.90 -8.52
N PRO A 3 -10.03 8.74 -8.36
CA PRO A 3 -9.80 8.14 -7.04
C PRO A 3 -8.82 8.94 -6.17
N GLU A 4 -7.95 9.75 -6.78
CA GLU A 4 -6.95 10.57 -6.06
C GLU A 4 -7.50 11.94 -5.68
N LEU A 5 -8.25 12.57 -6.58
CA LEU A 5 -8.75 13.94 -6.41
C LEU A 5 -10.18 14.00 -5.89
N GLY A 6 -10.90 12.87 -5.89
CA GLY A 6 -12.33 12.81 -5.53
C GLY A 6 -13.25 13.56 -6.51
N THR A 7 -12.73 14.02 -7.65
CA THR A 7 -13.50 14.80 -8.63
C THR A 7 -14.40 13.89 -9.47
N LEU A 8 -15.58 14.39 -9.81
CA LEU A 8 -16.48 13.71 -10.74
C LEU A 8 -15.88 13.76 -12.15
N ILE A 9 -15.67 12.59 -12.77
CA ILE A 9 -15.17 12.50 -14.16
C ILE A 9 -16.36 12.37 -15.11
N HIS A 10 -17.20 11.36 -14.88
CA HIS A 10 -18.41 11.08 -15.64
C HIS A 10 -19.56 10.72 -14.71
N GLN A 11 -20.78 10.93 -15.18
CA GLN A 11 -22.02 10.52 -14.52
C GLN A 11 -22.99 9.99 -15.57
N ASN A 12 -23.63 8.86 -15.27
CA ASN A 12 -24.78 8.38 -16.04
C ASN A 12 -26.04 8.50 -15.15
N PRO A 13 -27.04 9.30 -15.53
CA PRO A 13 -28.25 9.49 -14.74
C PRO A 13 -29.24 8.31 -14.81
N LEU A 14 -28.95 7.27 -15.61
CA LEU A 14 -29.85 6.14 -15.89
C LEU A 14 -31.25 6.61 -16.31
N THR A 15 -31.30 7.58 -17.23
CA THR A 15 -32.54 8.24 -17.67
C THR A 15 -33.61 7.23 -18.07
N GLY A 16 -34.82 7.41 -17.52
CA GLY A 16 -35.97 6.53 -17.77
C GLY A 16 -36.12 5.39 -16.76
N MET A 17 -35.15 5.20 -15.86
CA MET A 17 -35.28 4.25 -14.74
C MET A 17 -35.88 4.93 -13.50
N GLU A 18 -36.54 4.13 -12.67
CA GLU A 18 -36.98 4.58 -11.35
C GLU A 18 -35.80 4.76 -10.39
N LYS A 19 -36.00 5.62 -9.39
CA LYS A 19 -35.00 5.85 -8.33
C LYS A 19 -34.99 4.67 -7.39
N HIS A 20 -34.09 3.72 -7.65
CA HIS A 20 -33.91 2.51 -6.87
C HIS A 20 -32.42 2.25 -6.58
N GLU A 21 -32.12 1.29 -5.70
CA GLU A 21 -30.75 0.82 -5.47
C GLU A 21 -30.09 0.38 -6.78
N VAL A 22 -28.84 0.83 -6.99
CA VAL A 22 -28.02 0.48 -8.15
C VAL A 22 -26.89 -0.42 -7.69
N ARG A 23 -26.77 -1.60 -8.32
CA ARG A 23 -25.63 -2.50 -8.16
C ARG A 23 -24.79 -2.52 -9.41
N MET A 24 -23.49 -2.63 -9.22
CA MET A 24 -22.54 -2.54 -10.31
C MET A 24 -21.51 -3.66 -10.20
N ALA A 25 -21.09 -4.18 -11.35
CA ALA A 25 -20.00 -5.13 -11.48
C ALA A 25 -19.23 -4.81 -12.75
N ILE A 26 -17.91 -4.98 -12.74
CA ILE A 26 -17.06 -4.74 -13.91
C ILE A 26 -16.70 -6.06 -14.57
N SER A 27 -16.66 -6.07 -15.90
CA SER A 27 -16.15 -7.22 -16.68
C SER A 27 -14.67 -7.48 -16.40
N LYS A 28 -14.21 -8.73 -16.58
CA LYS A 28 -12.80 -9.12 -16.40
C LYS A 28 -11.82 -8.33 -17.28
N THR A 29 -12.27 -7.92 -18.45
CA THR A 29 -11.52 -7.09 -19.41
C THR A 29 -11.54 -5.60 -19.07
N ASN A 30 -12.22 -5.19 -17.99
CA ASN A 30 -12.36 -3.81 -17.54
C ASN A 30 -12.96 -2.85 -18.60
N ASP A 31 -13.63 -3.36 -19.64
CA ASP A 31 -14.17 -2.56 -20.75
C ASP A 31 -15.68 -2.31 -20.62
N LYS A 32 -16.39 -3.15 -19.86
CA LYS A 32 -17.84 -3.02 -19.59
C LYS A 32 -18.12 -2.88 -18.11
N LEU A 33 -18.90 -1.86 -17.75
CA LEU A 33 -19.52 -1.69 -16.44
C LEU A 33 -20.97 -2.19 -16.52
N ILE A 34 -21.25 -3.30 -15.83
CA ILE A 34 -22.58 -3.88 -15.76
C ILE A 34 -23.34 -3.25 -14.60
N VAL A 35 -24.53 -2.74 -14.88
CA VAL A 35 -25.36 -2.00 -13.93
C VAL A 35 -26.72 -2.65 -13.82
N GLY A 36 -27.17 -2.90 -12.59
CA GLY A 36 -28.44 -3.55 -12.27
C GLY A 36 -29.29 -2.62 -11.41
N THR A 37 -30.50 -2.33 -11.85
CA THR A 37 -31.45 -1.50 -11.09
C THR A 37 -32.87 -1.73 -11.58
N TYR A 38 -33.83 -1.75 -10.66
CA TYR A 38 -35.28 -1.76 -10.94
C TYR A 38 -35.70 -2.78 -12.03
N GLY A 39 -35.29 -4.04 -11.90
CA GLY A 39 -35.58 -5.10 -12.88
C GLY A 39 -34.93 -4.92 -14.27
N ASN A 40 -33.89 -4.09 -14.38
CA ASN A 40 -33.13 -3.86 -15.62
C ASN A 40 -31.64 -4.16 -15.41
N VAL A 41 -30.98 -4.62 -16.47
CA VAL A 41 -29.53 -4.77 -16.55
C VAL A 41 -29.01 -3.99 -17.75
N PHE A 42 -27.91 -3.28 -17.57
CA PHE A 42 -27.22 -2.49 -18.59
C PHE A 42 -25.77 -2.91 -18.67
N ALA A 43 -25.17 -2.84 -19.85
CA ALA A 43 -23.74 -2.63 -19.98
C ALA A 43 -23.47 -1.21 -20.43
N LEU A 44 -22.63 -0.52 -19.69
CA LEU A 44 -22.06 0.77 -20.06
C LEU A 44 -20.61 0.55 -20.49
N ASP A 45 -20.11 1.40 -21.38
CA ASP A 45 -18.68 1.47 -21.68
C ASP A 45 -17.94 1.92 -20.40
N ALA A 46 -16.99 1.13 -19.91
CA ALA A 46 -16.33 1.44 -18.64
C ALA A 46 -15.43 2.69 -18.74
N ASN A 47 -14.96 3.02 -19.94
CA ASN A 47 -14.13 4.21 -20.20
C ASN A 47 -14.98 5.45 -20.49
N ASP A 48 -16.24 5.26 -20.88
CA ASP A 48 -17.22 6.34 -21.06
C ASP A 48 -18.61 5.86 -20.65
N ILE A 49 -18.90 5.98 -19.35
CA ILE A 49 -20.16 5.48 -18.78
C ILE A 49 -21.40 6.20 -19.33
N SER A 50 -21.27 7.28 -20.10
CA SER A 50 -22.41 7.91 -20.76
C SER A 50 -22.95 7.06 -21.92
N LYS A 51 -22.14 6.13 -22.43
CA LYS A 51 -22.46 5.25 -23.54
C LYS A 51 -22.99 3.91 -23.05
N THR A 52 -24.29 3.68 -23.26
CA THR A 52 -24.90 2.36 -23.09
C THR A 52 -24.56 1.47 -24.28
N LEU A 53 -23.93 0.32 -24.00
CA LEU A 53 -23.61 -0.71 -24.99
C LEU A 53 -24.82 -1.59 -25.29
N TRP A 54 -25.51 -2.03 -24.24
CA TRP A 54 -26.76 -2.78 -24.34
C TRP A 54 -27.60 -2.64 -23.07
N GLN A 55 -28.90 -2.95 -23.19
CA GLN A 55 -29.85 -3.00 -22.09
C GLN A 55 -30.73 -4.24 -22.22
N ASN A 56 -30.95 -4.93 -21.10
CA ASN A 56 -31.90 -6.00 -20.97
C ASN A 56 -32.93 -5.66 -19.88
N PRO A 57 -34.20 -5.39 -20.25
CA PRO A 57 -35.28 -5.38 -19.28
C PRO A 57 -35.59 -6.83 -18.92
N LEU A 58 -35.48 -7.20 -17.64
CA LEU A 58 -35.73 -8.55 -17.14
C LEU A 58 -37.24 -8.86 -17.14
N LYS A 59 -37.88 -8.84 -18.32
CA LYS A 59 -39.33 -8.82 -18.52
C LYS A 59 -40.06 -9.90 -17.72
N GLY A 60 -41.18 -9.50 -17.11
CA GLY A 60 -42.07 -10.39 -16.35
C GLY A 60 -41.49 -10.83 -15.00
N GLN A 61 -40.65 -10.00 -14.39
CA GLN A 61 -40.04 -10.22 -13.08
C GLN A 61 -40.29 -8.98 -12.21
N ASP A 62 -40.07 -9.12 -10.91
CA ASP A 62 -40.19 -8.02 -9.97
C ASP A 62 -39.24 -6.87 -10.34
N THR A 63 -39.70 -5.64 -10.10
CA THR A 63 -38.96 -4.40 -10.35
C THR A 63 -38.07 -4.02 -9.16
N GLY A 64 -37.73 -4.96 -8.28
CA GLY A 64 -36.89 -4.71 -7.10
C GLY A 64 -35.38 -4.60 -7.38
N ILE A 65 -34.60 -4.91 -6.33
CA ILE A 65 -33.13 -4.94 -6.36
C ILE A 65 -32.64 -6.01 -7.35
N VAL A 66 -31.66 -5.65 -8.17
CA VAL A 66 -31.01 -6.57 -9.11
C VAL A 66 -29.60 -6.89 -8.61
N SER A 67 -29.39 -8.12 -8.13
CA SER A 67 -28.05 -8.63 -7.82
C SER A 67 -27.34 -9.07 -9.09
N LEU A 68 -26.04 -8.78 -9.17
CA LEU A 68 -25.23 -9.02 -10.36
C LEU A 68 -23.95 -9.79 -10.03
N ILE A 69 -23.60 -10.74 -10.88
CA ILE A 69 -22.25 -11.29 -11.02
C ILE A 69 -21.89 -11.32 -12.50
N VAL A 70 -20.66 -10.97 -12.82
CA VAL A 70 -20.12 -10.99 -14.19
C VAL A 70 -19.05 -12.06 -14.28
N GLY A 71 -19.32 -13.10 -15.07
CA GLY A 71 -18.33 -14.10 -15.47
C GLY A 71 -17.55 -13.65 -16.71
N SER A 72 -16.81 -14.58 -17.31
CA SER A 72 -15.98 -14.30 -18.49
C SER A 72 -16.82 -14.03 -19.73
N GLU A 73 -17.93 -14.75 -19.90
CA GLU A 73 -18.80 -14.64 -21.07
C GLU A 73 -20.24 -14.22 -20.75
N ASN A 74 -20.62 -14.32 -19.47
CA ASN A 74 -22.02 -14.21 -19.04
C ASN A 74 -22.19 -13.21 -17.89
N VAL A 75 -23.38 -12.63 -17.80
CA VAL A 75 -23.86 -11.86 -16.65
C VAL A 75 -24.98 -12.64 -16.00
N PHE A 76 -24.84 -12.93 -14.71
CA PHE A 76 -25.90 -13.51 -13.89
C PHE A 76 -26.63 -12.40 -13.13
N ALA A 77 -27.95 -12.34 -13.30
CA ALA A 77 -28.80 -11.31 -12.73
C ALA A 77 -29.96 -11.92 -11.93
N GLY A 78 -29.97 -11.67 -10.62
CA GLY A 78 -30.99 -12.16 -9.69
C GLY A 78 -31.96 -11.05 -9.27
N THR A 79 -33.27 -11.29 -9.39
CA THR A 79 -34.32 -10.35 -8.91
C THR A 79 -35.64 -11.09 -8.68
N GLY A 80 -36.39 -10.75 -7.64
CA GLY A 80 -37.77 -11.19 -7.43
C GLY A 80 -38.01 -12.71 -7.44
N GLY A 81 -37.06 -13.50 -6.94
CA GLY A 81 -37.13 -14.97 -7.01
C GLY A 81 -36.75 -15.57 -8.37
N PHE A 82 -36.12 -14.80 -9.26
CA PHE A 82 -35.59 -15.30 -10.54
C PHE A 82 -34.08 -15.11 -10.62
N VAL A 83 -33.44 -15.97 -11.42
CA VAL A 83 -32.07 -15.77 -11.90
C VAL A 83 -32.06 -15.85 -13.42
N ASN A 84 -31.40 -14.89 -14.04
CA ASN A 84 -31.19 -14.83 -15.47
C ASN A 84 -29.70 -14.97 -15.76
N SER A 85 -29.38 -15.63 -16.87
CA SER A 85 -28.06 -15.62 -17.48
C SER A 85 -28.18 -14.85 -18.79
N LEU A 86 -27.37 -13.80 -18.93
CA LEU A 86 -27.31 -12.93 -20.10
C LEU A 86 -25.93 -13.06 -20.74
N GLN A 87 -25.86 -13.02 -22.07
CA GLN A 87 -24.59 -12.93 -22.77
C GLN A 87 -23.93 -11.56 -22.48
N LEU A 88 -22.67 -11.54 -22.07
CA LEU A 88 -21.94 -10.30 -21.74
C LEU A 88 -21.75 -9.38 -22.95
N SER A 89 -21.68 -9.94 -24.17
CA SER A 89 -21.42 -9.18 -25.40
C SER A 89 -22.57 -8.27 -25.80
N ASP A 90 -23.83 -8.73 -25.66
CA ASP A 90 -25.01 -8.04 -26.21
C ASP A 90 -26.21 -8.00 -25.25
N GLY A 91 -26.11 -8.60 -24.07
CA GLY A 91 -27.18 -8.64 -23.08
C GLY A 91 -28.30 -9.63 -23.40
N THR A 92 -28.17 -10.49 -24.41
CA THR A 92 -29.20 -11.48 -24.78
C THR A 92 -29.43 -12.47 -23.63
N THR A 93 -30.68 -12.70 -23.24
CA THR A 93 -31.00 -13.72 -22.22
C THR A 93 -30.82 -15.12 -22.78
N ILE A 94 -29.85 -15.86 -22.24
CA ILE A 94 -29.54 -17.25 -22.61
C ILE A 94 -30.09 -18.28 -21.61
N GLY A 95 -30.48 -17.84 -20.41
CA GLY A 95 -31.14 -18.68 -19.42
C GLY A 95 -32.02 -17.88 -18.47
N LYS A 96 -33.11 -18.50 -18.00
CA LYS A 96 -34.00 -17.96 -16.95
C LYS A 96 -34.51 -19.09 -16.05
N ASN A 97 -34.23 -18.99 -14.75
CA ASN A 97 -34.69 -19.91 -13.72
C ASN A 97 -35.62 -19.17 -12.73
N SER A 98 -36.77 -19.74 -12.40
CA SER A 98 -37.82 -19.14 -11.54
C SER A 98 -37.72 -19.47 -10.05
N LEU A 99 -36.66 -20.17 -9.62
CA LEU A 99 -36.39 -20.57 -8.23
C LEU A 99 -37.65 -21.04 -7.48
N SER A 100 -38.47 -21.83 -8.16
CA SER A 100 -39.85 -22.06 -7.75
C SER A 100 -39.93 -22.71 -6.37
N GLY A 101 -40.75 -22.13 -5.48
CA GLY A 101 -40.91 -22.59 -4.11
C GLY A 101 -39.92 -22.01 -3.11
N MET A 102 -38.97 -21.18 -3.53
CA MET A 102 -37.94 -20.59 -2.64
C MET A 102 -38.25 -19.16 -2.17
N GLY A 103 -39.39 -18.58 -2.58
CA GLY A 103 -39.79 -17.22 -2.22
C GLY A 103 -39.43 -16.17 -3.28
N THR A 104 -39.76 -14.91 -2.99
CA THR A 104 -39.57 -13.76 -3.90
C THR A 104 -38.74 -12.65 -3.29
N ALA A 105 -38.06 -12.91 -2.17
CA ALA A 105 -37.20 -11.93 -1.52
C ALA A 105 -35.95 -11.63 -2.37
N GLU A 106 -35.09 -10.77 -1.83
CA GLU A 106 -33.83 -10.42 -2.44
C GLU A 106 -32.99 -11.66 -2.76
N VAL A 107 -32.60 -11.79 -4.04
CA VAL A 107 -31.73 -12.86 -4.52
C VAL A 107 -30.28 -12.42 -4.38
N ARG A 108 -29.43 -13.22 -3.73
CA ARG A 108 -27.97 -13.04 -3.66
C ARG A 108 -27.29 -14.12 -4.48
N LEU A 109 -26.18 -13.78 -5.10
CA LEU A 109 -25.44 -14.64 -6.01
C LEU A 109 -23.99 -14.79 -5.54
N ALA A 110 -23.39 -15.95 -5.79
CA ALA A 110 -21.95 -16.18 -5.71
C ALA A 110 -21.54 -17.15 -6.83
N LEU A 111 -20.43 -16.87 -7.52
CA LEU A 111 -19.92 -17.70 -8.62
C LEU A 111 -18.57 -18.29 -8.20
N SER A 112 -18.35 -19.57 -8.48
CA SER A 112 -17.06 -20.21 -8.25
C SER A 112 -15.97 -19.61 -9.13
N LEU A 113 -14.71 -19.71 -8.68
CA LEU A 113 -13.55 -19.13 -9.40
C LEU A 113 -13.39 -19.71 -10.81
N ASP A 114 -13.72 -20.99 -11.00
CA ASP A 114 -13.72 -21.70 -12.28
C ASP A 114 -14.97 -21.43 -13.13
N GLU A 115 -15.90 -20.62 -12.63
CA GLU A 115 -17.18 -20.27 -13.25
C GLU A 115 -18.09 -21.48 -13.55
N ALA A 116 -17.88 -22.63 -12.91
CA ALA A 116 -18.70 -23.81 -13.12
C ALA A 116 -19.99 -23.81 -12.27
N THR A 117 -19.96 -23.19 -11.09
CA THR A 117 -21.04 -23.24 -10.09
C THR A 117 -21.54 -21.85 -9.77
N LEU A 118 -22.86 -21.64 -9.93
CA LEU A 118 -23.56 -20.46 -9.46
C LEU A 118 -24.39 -20.82 -8.21
N ALA A 119 -23.96 -20.34 -7.05
CA ALA A 119 -24.73 -20.41 -5.82
C ALA A 119 -25.71 -19.24 -5.73
N VAL A 120 -26.94 -19.53 -5.34
CA VAL A 120 -28.04 -18.57 -5.28
C VAL A 120 -28.71 -18.67 -3.92
N GLY A 121 -28.87 -17.53 -3.25
CA GLY A 121 -29.41 -17.43 -1.89
C GLY A 121 -30.65 -16.56 -1.87
N LEU A 122 -31.74 -17.04 -1.27
CA LEU A 122 -32.99 -16.28 -1.10
C LEU A 122 -33.88 -16.89 -0.02
N SER A 123 -34.49 -16.04 0.81
CA SER A 123 -35.49 -16.42 1.82
C SER A 123 -35.12 -17.65 2.68
N GLY A 124 -33.88 -17.73 3.17
CA GLY A 124 -33.39 -18.89 3.92
C GLY A 124 -33.14 -20.15 3.10
N ASN A 125 -33.02 -20.06 1.77
CA ASN A 125 -32.68 -21.17 0.88
C ASN A 125 -31.35 -20.91 0.18
N VAL A 126 -30.64 -21.99 -0.10
CA VAL A 126 -29.46 -22.02 -0.97
C VAL A 126 -29.72 -23.01 -2.09
N ILE A 127 -29.46 -22.60 -3.32
CA ILE A 127 -29.51 -23.47 -4.50
C ILE A 127 -28.25 -23.31 -5.33
N CYS A 128 -27.69 -24.44 -5.75
CA CYS A 128 -26.50 -24.51 -6.58
C CYS A 128 -26.92 -24.86 -8.00
N LEU A 129 -26.54 -24.03 -8.95
CA LEU A 129 -26.86 -24.18 -10.36
C LEU A 129 -25.57 -24.39 -11.16
N ASP A 130 -25.66 -25.17 -12.22
CA ASP A 130 -24.61 -25.23 -13.24
C ASP A 130 -24.57 -23.87 -13.95
N ALA A 131 -23.45 -23.16 -13.89
CA ALA A 131 -23.39 -21.79 -14.43
C ALA A 131 -23.50 -21.76 -15.97
N SER A 132 -23.13 -22.86 -16.65
CA SER A 132 -23.28 -23.02 -18.10
C SER A 132 -24.73 -23.25 -18.52
N ASN A 133 -25.56 -23.77 -17.60
CA ASN A 133 -26.98 -23.96 -17.80
C ASN A 133 -27.71 -23.83 -16.46
N ILE A 134 -28.14 -22.61 -16.16
CA ILE A 134 -28.75 -22.27 -14.86
C ILE A 134 -30.06 -23.02 -14.55
N ASN A 135 -30.64 -23.76 -15.51
CA ASN A 135 -31.81 -24.61 -15.28
C ASN A 135 -31.43 -26.00 -14.73
N LYS A 136 -30.15 -26.37 -14.78
CA LYS A 136 -29.63 -27.60 -14.19
C LYS A 136 -29.24 -27.33 -12.74
N VAL A 137 -30.11 -27.78 -11.83
CA VAL A 137 -29.86 -27.74 -10.40
C VAL A 137 -28.85 -28.82 -10.03
N ILE A 138 -27.77 -28.42 -9.37
CA ILE A 138 -26.76 -29.32 -8.81
C ILE A 138 -27.23 -29.82 -7.45
N SER A 139 -27.62 -28.90 -6.56
CA SER A 139 -28.11 -29.20 -5.22
C SER A 139 -28.92 -28.03 -4.65
N SER A 140 -29.62 -28.27 -3.53
CA SER A 140 -30.36 -27.23 -2.81
C SER A 140 -30.53 -27.57 -1.33
N ASN A 141 -30.63 -26.55 -0.47
CA ASN A 141 -30.88 -26.69 0.95
C ASN A 141 -31.79 -25.56 1.46
N SER A 142 -32.77 -25.89 2.31
CA SER A 142 -33.77 -24.95 2.84
C SER A 142 -33.44 -24.36 4.22
N LEU A 143 -32.15 -24.35 4.61
CA LEU A 143 -31.58 -23.86 5.89
C LEU A 143 -32.56 -23.89 7.07
N SER A 144 -33.20 -25.05 7.25
CA SER A 144 -34.45 -25.09 8.00
C SER A 144 -34.23 -24.81 9.48
N GLY A 145 -35.09 -23.97 10.06
CA GLY A 145 -34.94 -23.47 11.43
C GLY A 145 -34.08 -22.21 11.56
N GLN A 146 -33.50 -21.70 10.47
CA GLN A 146 -32.63 -20.52 10.48
C GLN A 146 -33.33 -19.26 9.94
N GLY A 147 -34.65 -19.24 9.79
CA GLY A 147 -35.42 -18.06 9.34
C GLY A 147 -35.47 -17.87 7.82
N GLN A 148 -36.07 -16.77 7.38
CA GLN A 148 -36.29 -16.44 5.96
C GLN A 148 -35.60 -15.12 5.55
N GLU A 149 -34.56 -14.75 6.27
CA GLU A 149 -33.78 -13.55 6.00
C GLU A 149 -32.94 -13.68 4.72
N VAL A 150 -32.31 -12.56 4.33
CA VAL A 150 -31.34 -12.53 3.22
C VAL A 150 -30.21 -13.53 3.51
N VAL A 151 -29.77 -14.22 2.46
CA VAL A 151 -28.69 -15.22 2.52
C VAL A 151 -27.49 -14.69 1.76
N ASN A 152 -26.43 -14.28 2.45
CA ASN A 152 -25.16 -13.93 1.81
C ASN A 152 -24.35 -15.20 1.52
N LEU A 153 -23.64 -15.22 0.40
CA LEU A 153 -22.97 -16.41 -0.12
C LEU A 153 -21.52 -16.12 -0.49
N ILE A 154 -20.67 -17.12 -0.25
CA ILE A 154 -19.32 -17.24 -0.81
C ILE A 154 -19.17 -18.67 -1.32
N VAL A 155 -18.55 -18.85 -2.49
CA VAL A 155 -18.19 -20.16 -3.02
C VAL A 155 -16.67 -20.28 -2.99
N GLN A 156 -16.14 -21.28 -2.29
CA GLN A 156 -14.72 -21.60 -2.28
C GLN A 156 -14.57 -23.11 -2.44
N ASP A 157 -13.83 -23.52 -3.46
CA ASP A 157 -13.64 -24.92 -3.84
C ASP A 157 -15.00 -25.65 -4.01
N ASN A 158 -15.24 -26.72 -3.25
CA ASN A 158 -16.49 -27.49 -3.26
C ASN A 158 -17.43 -27.11 -2.10
N VAL A 159 -17.22 -25.95 -1.45
CA VAL A 159 -18.00 -25.51 -0.29
C VAL A 159 -18.64 -24.15 -0.55
N ILE A 160 -19.90 -24.03 -0.14
CA ILE A 160 -20.63 -22.77 -0.07
C ILE A 160 -20.71 -22.35 1.39
N TYR A 161 -20.25 -21.14 1.66
CA TYR A 161 -20.47 -20.48 2.94
C TYR A 161 -21.72 -19.60 2.84
N ALA A 162 -22.71 -19.90 3.66
CA ALA A 162 -23.99 -19.19 3.67
C ALA A 162 -24.23 -18.51 5.03
N GLY A 163 -24.29 -17.18 5.00
CA GLY A 163 -24.57 -16.33 6.15
C GLY A 163 -26.03 -15.89 6.15
N THR A 164 -26.79 -16.21 7.19
CA THR A 164 -28.19 -15.77 7.31
C THR A 164 -28.66 -15.78 8.76
N ASN A 165 -29.41 -14.77 9.18
CA ASN A 165 -30.14 -14.73 10.45
C ASN A 165 -29.35 -15.13 11.73
N GLY A 166 -28.09 -14.73 11.82
CA GLY A 166 -27.19 -15.13 12.91
C GLY A 166 -26.57 -16.52 12.75
N PHE A 167 -26.56 -17.11 11.56
CA PHE A 167 -25.91 -18.38 11.26
C PHE A 167 -24.88 -18.21 10.15
N VAL A 168 -23.82 -19.02 10.22
CA VAL A 168 -22.90 -19.28 9.11
C VAL A 168 -22.83 -20.78 8.89
N ASN A 169 -23.15 -21.23 7.67
CA ASN A 169 -23.14 -22.65 7.31
C ASN A 169 -22.08 -22.92 6.24
N ALA A 170 -21.34 -24.00 6.37
CA ALA A 170 -20.63 -24.63 5.25
C ALA A 170 -21.53 -25.68 4.62
N ILE A 171 -21.70 -25.62 3.31
CA ILE A 171 -22.60 -26.49 2.55
C ILE A 171 -21.81 -27.12 1.41
N ASP A 172 -21.85 -28.43 1.28
CA ASP A 172 -21.24 -29.13 0.16
C ASP A 172 -21.97 -28.81 -1.14
N VAL A 173 -21.25 -28.34 -2.16
CA VAL A 173 -21.81 -27.90 -3.44
C VAL A 173 -22.59 -29.02 -4.13
N LYS A 174 -22.11 -30.27 -4.06
CA LYS A 174 -22.67 -31.38 -4.85
C LYS A 174 -23.92 -31.99 -4.23
N SER A 175 -23.92 -32.15 -2.91
CA SER A 175 -24.99 -32.80 -2.16
C SER A 175 -25.98 -31.81 -1.57
N GLY A 176 -25.59 -30.55 -1.37
CA GLY A 176 -26.38 -29.57 -0.63
C GLY A 176 -26.46 -29.86 0.86
N GLN A 177 -25.66 -30.80 1.39
CA GLN A 177 -25.62 -31.10 2.82
C GLN A 177 -24.85 -30.01 3.57
N ILE A 178 -25.39 -29.61 4.71
CA ILE A 178 -24.67 -28.75 5.67
C ILE A 178 -23.56 -29.60 6.29
N LEU A 179 -22.32 -29.18 6.10
CA LEU A 179 -21.12 -29.79 6.64
C LEU A 179 -20.86 -29.32 8.08
N GLN A 180 -21.02 -28.01 8.32
CA GLN A 180 -20.77 -27.36 9.62
C GLN A 180 -21.68 -26.13 9.76
N THR A 181 -22.07 -25.80 10.99
CA THR A 181 -22.87 -24.60 11.31
C THR A 181 -22.29 -23.87 12.52
N ASN A 182 -22.16 -22.56 12.42
CA ASN A 182 -21.96 -21.66 13.54
C ASN A 182 -23.21 -20.82 13.78
N GLU A 183 -23.80 -20.88 14.98
CA GLU A 183 -25.03 -20.18 15.36
C GLU A 183 -24.81 -18.73 15.85
N LEU A 184 -23.60 -18.18 15.69
CA LEU A 184 -23.20 -16.83 16.11
C LEU A 184 -23.82 -16.42 17.46
N LYS A 185 -23.69 -17.31 18.45
CA LYS A 185 -24.46 -17.24 19.70
C LYS A 185 -24.29 -15.88 20.35
N ARG A 186 -25.41 -15.25 20.72
CA ARG A 186 -25.48 -13.93 21.39
C ARG A 186 -25.09 -12.74 20.49
N LEU A 187 -24.97 -12.94 19.18
CA LEU A 187 -24.75 -11.86 18.22
C LEU A 187 -26.07 -11.35 17.59
N GLY A 188 -27.18 -12.07 17.77
CA GLY A 188 -28.51 -11.66 17.31
C GLY A 188 -28.95 -12.37 16.03
N HIS A 189 -30.12 -12.00 15.53
CA HIS A 189 -30.83 -12.64 14.41
C HIS A 189 -31.02 -11.66 13.25
N LEU A 190 -29.91 -11.14 12.72
CA LEU A 190 -29.90 -10.14 11.64
C LEU A 190 -29.16 -10.69 10.41
N GLU A 191 -29.12 -9.90 9.33
CA GLU A 191 -28.28 -10.17 8.16
C GLU A 191 -26.83 -10.47 8.61
N VAL A 192 -26.27 -11.54 8.04
CA VAL A 192 -24.87 -11.91 8.23
C VAL A 192 -24.18 -11.74 6.89
N ARG A 193 -23.23 -10.81 6.81
CA ARG A 193 -22.38 -10.63 5.62
C ARG A 193 -21.07 -11.36 5.82
N LEU A 194 -20.54 -11.91 4.73
CA LEU A 194 -19.34 -12.74 4.77
C LEU A 194 -18.22 -12.09 3.96
N CYS A 195 -16.99 -12.25 4.41
CA CYS A 195 -15.79 -12.12 3.58
C CYS A 195 -14.76 -13.17 3.99
N LEU A 196 -13.85 -13.53 3.09
CA LEU A 196 -12.73 -14.44 3.36
C LEU A 196 -11.45 -13.63 3.60
N SER A 197 -10.51 -14.18 4.35
CA SER A 197 -9.12 -13.71 4.32
C SER A 197 -8.51 -13.90 2.93
N ALA A 198 -7.48 -13.13 2.61
CA ALA A 198 -6.81 -13.17 1.31
C ALA A 198 -6.28 -14.56 0.93
N ASP A 199 -5.88 -15.37 1.91
CA ASP A 199 -5.40 -16.74 1.74
C ASP A 199 -6.54 -17.80 1.74
N GLY A 200 -7.79 -17.38 1.96
CA GLY A 200 -8.95 -18.26 1.99
C GLY A 200 -9.01 -19.21 3.19
N THR A 201 -8.21 -19.01 4.24
CA THR A 201 -8.15 -19.90 5.42
C THR A 201 -9.07 -19.47 6.56
N THR A 202 -9.52 -18.22 6.56
CA THR A 202 -10.37 -17.65 7.59
C THR A 202 -11.59 -17.00 6.94
N ILE A 203 -12.75 -17.19 7.54
CA ILE A 203 -13.98 -16.53 7.14
C ILE A 203 -14.45 -15.59 8.25
N TYR A 204 -14.85 -14.39 7.85
CA TYR A 204 -15.37 -13.37 8.74
C TYR A 204 -16.88 -13.22 8.55
N GLY A 205 -17.62 -13.15 9.65
CA GLY A 205 -19.06 -12.88 9.68
C GLY A 205 -19.36 -11.53 10.32
N GLY A 206 -19.97 -10.64 9.56
CA GLY A 206 -20.37 -9.31 10.00
C GLY A 206 -21.87 -9.29 10.30
N THR A 207 -22.25 -9.04 11.55
CA THR A 207 -23.66 -8.96 11.96
C THR A 207 -23.82 -8.12 13.23
N ASN A 208 -24.92 -7.36 13.32
CA ASN A 208 -25.30 -6.61 14.52
C ASN A 208 -24.17 -5.74 15.11
N GLY A 209 -23.45 -4.99 14.26
CA GLY A 209 -22.32 -4.16 14.66
C GLY A 209 -21.07 -4.92 15.07
N LYS A 210 -21.00 -6.23 14.84
CA LYS A 210 -19.89 -7.09 15.26
C LYS A 210 -19.29 -7.84 14.09
N ILE A 211 -18.01 -8.16 14.21
CA ILE A 211 -17.26 -9.03 13.30
C ILE A 211 -16.81 -10.25 14.09
N VAL A 212 -17.08 -11.43 13.55
CA VAL A 212 -16.61 -12.71 14.10
C VAL A 212 -15.64 -13.36 13.13
N SER A 213 -14.54 -13.92 13.65
CA SER A 213 -13.57 -14.70 12.87
C SER A 213 -13.77 -16.19 13.11
N MET A 214 -13.73 -17.00 12.04
CA MET A 214 -13.92 -18.45 12.06
C MET A 214 -12.90 -19.12 11.12
N ASP A 215 -12.43 -20.30 11.50
CA ASP A 215 -11.60 -21.11 10.61
C ASP A 215 -12.46 -21.78 9.54
N VAL A 216 -12.05 -21.75 8.27
CA VAL A 216 -12.81 -22.41 7.20
C VAL A 216 -12.88 -23.94 7.40
N GLN A 217 -11.90 -24.54 8.07
CA GLN A 217 -11.87 -25.97 8.37
C GLN A 217 -12.66 -26.32 9.65
N ASN A 218 -12.93 -25.34 10.51
CA ASN A 218 -13.64 -25.51 11.79
C ASN A 218 -14.50 -24.28 12.09
N LEU A 219 -15.62 -24.17 11.37
CA LEU A 219 -16.57 -23.06 11.51
C LEU A 219 -17.23 -23.02 12.87
N GLU A 220 -17.44 -24.17 13.52
CA GLU A 220 -18.22 -24.26 14.77
C GLU A 220 -17.61 -23.43 15.91
N ASN A 221 -16.31 -23.14 15.85
CA ASN A 221 -15.59 -22.38 16.85
C ASN A 221 -15.14 -21.02 16.32
N SER A 222 -15.68 -19.95 16.91
CA SER A 222 -15.22 -18.59 16.64
C SER A 222 -13.85 -18.36 17.29
N LYS A 223 -12.89 -17.82 16.53
CA LYS A 223 -11.55 -17.45 17.01
C LYS A 223 -11.61 -16.22 17.92
N TRP A 224 -12.29 -15.18 17.44
CA TRP A 224 -12.50 -13.93 18.16
C TRP A 224 -13.78 -13.23 17.68
N ILE A 225 -14.26 -12.28 18.48
CA ILE A 225 -15.42 -11.44 18.17
C ILE A 225 -15.07 -10.00 18.54
N SER A 226 -15.30 -9.09 17.62
CA SER A 226 -15.00 -7.67 17.79
C SER A 226 -16.26 -6.84 17.61
N THR A 227 -16.51 -5.94 18.55
CA THR A 227 -17.64 -5.00 18.51
C THR A 227 -17.19 -3.68 17.92
N LEU A 228 -17.81 -3.28 16.82
CA LEU A 228 -17.57 -1.98 16.19
C LEU A 228 -18.24 -0.88 17.00
N GLN A 229 -17.57 0.27 17.07
CA GLN A 229 -18.01 1.39 17.89
C GLN A 229 -19.34 1.97 17.36
N ASP A 230 -20.32 2.15 18.25
CA ASP A 230 -21.64 2.74 17.96
C ASP A 230 -22.40 2.05 16.80
N ALA A 231 -22.13 0.76 16.61
CA ALA A 231 -22.67 -0.04 15.51
C ALA A 231 -23.78 -1.02 15.93
N ASP A 232 -24.14 -1.07 17.21
CA ASP A 232 -25.15 -2.00 17.73
C ASP A 232 -26.46 -1.92 16.92
N GLY A 233 -26.99 -3.07 16.50
CA GLY A 233 -28.20 -3.16 15.69
C GLY A 233 -27.98 -3.04 14.17
N ASN A 234 -26.78 -2.69 13.70
CA ASN A 234 -26.55 -2.35 12.29
C ASN A 234 -25.82 -3.46 11.52
N VAL A 235 -26.00 -3.48 10.20
CA VAL A 235 -25.31 -4.42 9.32
C VAL A 235 -23.86 -3.97 9.11
N VAL A 236 -22.94 -4.93 9.11
CA VAL A 236 -21.51 -4.68 8.90
C VAL A 236 -21.12 -5.10 7.48
N SER A 237 -20.64 -4.16 6.68
CA SER A 237 -19.94 -4.46 5.41
C SER A 237 -18.49 -4.74 5.71
N MET A 238 -17.88 -5.71 5.03
CA MET A 238 -16.49 -6.08 5.26
C MET A 238 -15.74 -6.32 3.95
N VAL A 239 -14.47 -5.94 3.93
CA VAL A 239 -13.48 -6.32 2.92
C VAL A 239 -12.17 -6.63 3.61
N THR A 240 -11.36 -7.49 3.00
CA THR A 240 -10.02 -7.86 3.49
C THR A 240 -8.98 -7.46 2.46
N ASP A 241 -7.89 -6.83 2.91
CA ASP A 241 -6.74 -6.49 2.06
C ASP A 241 -5.69 -7.62 2.11
N TYR A 242 -4.77 -7.65 1.15
CA TYR A 242 -3.63 -8.56 1.07
C TYR A 242 -2.66 -8.41 2.24
N ASP A 243 -2.69 -7.30 2.97
CA ASP A 243 -1.96 -7.15 4.23
C ASP A 243 -2.58 -7.94 5.41
N GLY A 244 -3.72 -8.59 5.17
CA GLY A 244 -4.44 -9.39 6.13
C GLY A 244 -5.41 -8.60 7.02
N PHE A 245 -5.44 -7.28 6.95
CA PHE A 245 -6.38 -6.49 7.75
C PHE A 245 -7.82 -6.64 7.25
N ILE A 246 -8.75 -6.54 8.19
CA ILE A 246 -10.18 -6.50 7.93
C ILE A 246 -10.64 -5.05 8.06
N TYR A 247 -11.32 -4.55 7.03
CA TYR A 247 -11.99 -3.26 7.07
C TYR A 247 -13.49 -3.50 7.25
N GLY A 248 -14.02 -3.10 8.41
CA GLY A 248 -15.43 -3.18 8.77
C GLY A 248 -16.11 -1.83 8.68
N GLY A 249 -17.15 -1.72 7.88
CA GLY A 249 -17.97 -0.51 7.72
C GLY A 249 -19.34 -0.67 8.36
N SER A 250 -19.70 0.23 9.28
CA SER A 250 -21.02 0.29 9.90
C SER A 250 -21.31 1.69 10.46
N SER A 251 -22.58 2.10 10.45
CA SER A 251 -23.06 3.32 11.12
C SER A 251 -22.26 4.60 10.82
N GLY A 252 -21.90 4.80 9.54
CA GLY A 252 -21.09 5.94 9.10
C GLY A 252 -19.61 5.88 9.51
N ARG A 253 -19.10 4.70 9.90
CA ARG A 253 -17.71 4.53 10.36
C ARG A 253 -17.04 3.37 9.67
N ILE A 254 -15.73 3.48 9.54
CA ILE A 254 -14.85 2.39 9.09
C ILE A 254 -13.89 2.07 10.22
N SER A 255 -13.85 0.81 10.63
CA SER A 255 -12.85 0.27 11.53
C SER A 255 -11.92 -0.66 10.78
N GLN A 256 -10.64 -0.56 11.05
CA GLN A 256 -9.61 -1.50 10.61
C GLN A 256 -9.27 -2.41 11.79
N LEU A 257 -9.28 -3.72 11.54
CA LEU A 257 -9.04 -4.75 12.54
C LEU A 257 -7.86 -5.61 12.11
N GLU A 258 -6.95 -5.88 13.03
CA GLU A 258 -5.90 -6.88 12.80
C GLU A 258 -6.51 -8.30 12.84
N PRO A 259 -6.00 -9.24 12.03
CA PRO A 259 -6.67 -10.53 11.82
C PRO A 259 -6.49 -11.58 12.92
N VAL A 260 -5.50 -11.43 13.80
CA VAL A 260 -5.10 -12.46 14.77
C VAL A 260 -6.00 -12.45 15.99
N GLU A 261 -6.23 -11.30 16.60
CA GLU A 261 -7.08 -11.13 17.80
C GLU A 261 -8.36 -10.34 17.51
N GLY A 262 -8.50 -9.78 16.30
CA GLY A 262 -9.62 -8.92 15.92
C GLY A 262 -9.56 -7.53 16.56
N LYS A 263 -8.40 -7.10 17.06
CA LYS A 263 -8.28 -5.80 17.71
C LYS A 263 -8.50 -4.68 16.70
N ILE A 264 -9.38 -3.73 17.03
CA ILE A 264 -9.55 -2.50 16.26
C ILE A 264 -8.28 -1.65 16.44
N VAL A 265 -7.55 -1.44 15.34
CA VAL A 265 -6.30 -0.68 15.32
C VAL A 265 -6.51 0.77 14.87
N ASN A 266 -7.54 1.01 14.06
CA ASN A 266 -7.90 2.34 13.60
C ASN A 266 -9.41 2.44 13.34
N THR A 267 -10.00 3.62 13.54
CA THR A 267 -11.38 3.91 13.18
C THR A 267 -11.48 5.31 12.58
N ASN A 268 -12.06 5.40 11.38
CA ASN A 268 -12.43 6.64 10.74
C ASN A 268 -13.95 6.87 10.88
N ASN A 269 -14.32 7.99 11.50
CA ASN A 269 -15.72 8.35 11.78
C ASN A 269 -16.44 9.05 10.62
N LEU A 270 -15.80 9.19 9.45
CA LEU A 270 -16.31 9.85 8.25
C LEU A 270 -17.05 11.18 8.58
N PRO A 271 -16.36 12.16 9.19
CA PRO A 271 -17.00 13.35 9.73
C PRO A 271 -17.83 14.09 8.68
N GLY A 272 -19.08 14.41 9.05
CA GLY A 272 -20.03 15.09 8.17
C GLY A 272 -20.66 14.20 7.08
N ARG A 273 -20.40 12.89 7.08
CA ARG A 273 -20.91 11.94 6.06
C ARG A 273 -22.07 11.06 6.56
N GLY A 274 -22.69 11.43 7.68
CA GLY A 274 -23.87 10.76 8.25
C GLY A 274 -23.55 9.44 8.97
N VAL A 275 -24.60 8.77 9.48
CA VAL A 275 -24.48 7.58 10.37
C VAL A 275 -25.19 6.33 9.83
N ASN A 276 -25.56 6.35 8.55
CA ASN A 276 -26.22 5.21 7.91
C ASN A 276 -25.23 4.11 7.50
N GLU A 277 -25.76 3.07 6.86
CA GLU A 277 -25.01 1.97 6.32
C GLU A 277 -23.79 2.40 5.50
N VAL A 278 -22.72 1.62 5.62
CA VAL A 278 -21.48 1.79 4.89
C VAL A 278 -21.26 0.60 3.97
N ARG A 279 -20.94 0.88 2.71
CA ARG A 279 -20.53 -0.10 1.69
C ARG A 279 -19.04 0.07 1.45
N LEU A 280 -18.32 -1.04 1.40
CA LEU A 280 -16.89 -1.08 1.19
C LEU A 280 -16.56 -1.80 -0.12
N SER A 281 -15.52 -1.34 -0.80
CA SER A 281 -14.87 -2.05 -1.89
C SER A 281 -13.38 -1.71 -1.87
N LEU A 282 -12.53 -2.66 -2.25
CA LEU A 282 -11.12 -2.40 -2.48
C LEU A 282 -10.89 -2.10 -3.97
N GLY A 283 -9.94 -1.23 -4.27
CA GLY A 283 -9.42 -1.12 -5.63
C GLY A 283 -8.79 -2.43 -6.10
N GLN A 284 -8.63 -2.60 -7.42
CA GLN A 284 -7.98 -3.79 -7.98
C GLN A 284 -6.60 -4.07 -7.36
N ASN A 285 -5.85 -3.01 -7.07
CA ASN A 285 -4.51 -3.09 -6.49
C ASN A 285 -4.54 -3.20 -4.95
N GLN A 286 -5.74 -3.24 -4.35
CA GLN A 286 -6.03 -3.27 -2.91
C GLN A 286 -5.39 -2.15 -2.05
N VAL A 287 -4.76 -1.17 -2.67
CA VAL A 287 -4.17 0.00 -1.99
C VAL A 287 -5.22 0.99 -1.48
N ASN A 288 -6.33 1.13 -2.21
CA ASN A 288 -7.37 2.11 -1.90
C ASN A 288 -8.63 1.41 -1.39
N LEU A 289 -9.09 1.85 -0.23
CA LEU A 289 -10.41 1.53 0.28
C LEU A 289 -11.42 2.55 -0.27
N TYR A 290 -12.41 2.06 -1.00
CA TYR A 290 -13.55 2.85 -1.46
C TYR A 290 -14.75 2.65 -0.56
N ILE A 291 -15.34 3.76 -0.13
CA ILE A 291 -16.36 3.81 0.90
C ILE A 291 -17.57 4.55 0.34
N GLY A 292 -18.71 3.87 0.33
CA GLY A 292 -20.02 4.47 0.01
C GLY A 292 -20.86 4.63 1.27
N THR A 293 -21.33 5.84 1.57
CA THR A 293 -22.29 6.08 2.66
C THR A 293 -23.05 7.39 2.46
N ASN A 294 -24.35 7.44 2.77
CA ASN A 294 -25.19 8.67 2.68
C ASN A 294 -25.07 9.46 1.37
N GLY A 295 -24.93 8.76 0.24
CA GLY A 295 -24.73 9.40 -1.08
C GLY A 295 -23.32 9.93 -1.33
N TYR A 296 -22.40 9.80 -0.37
CA TYR A 296 -20.99 10.05 -0.55
C TYR A 296 -20.26 8.81 -1.04
N ALA A 297 -19.27 9.04 -1.89
CA ALA A 297 -18.24 8.06 -2.23
C ALA A 297 -16.87 8.65 -1.89
N ILE A 298 -16.03 7.88 -1.22
CA ILE A 298 -14.75 8.30 -0.63
C ILE A 298 -13.69 7.28 -1.02
N GLY A 299 -12.52 7.71 -1.45
CA GLY A 299 -11.33 6.85 -1.58
C GLY A 299 -10.32 7.23 -0.52
N THR A 300 -9.72 6.27 0.17
CA THR A 300 -8.63 6.50 1.13
C THR A 300 -7.63 5.35 1.12
N SER A 301 -6.34 5.70 1.21
CA SER A 301 -5.23 4.79 1.48
C SER A 301 -4.70 4.93 2.91
N GLU A 302 -5.20 5.90 3.68
CA GLU A 302 -4.69 6.30 5.00
C GLU A 302 -4.90 5.23 6.07
N LEU A 303 -5.97 4.43 5.95
CA LEU A 303 -6.24 3.34 6.88
C LEU A 303 -5.20 2.22 6.75
N GLY A 304 -4.82 1.82 5.53
CA GLY A 304 -3.75 0.85 5.31
C GLY A 304 -2.35 1.40 5.61
N ALA A 305 -2.13 2.71 5.42
CA ALA A 305 -0.84 3.36 5.65
C ALA A 305 -0.41 3.44 7.13
N ALA A 306 -1.36 3.46 8.06
CA ALA A 306 -1.12 3.63 9.50
C ALA A 306 -0.60 2.37 10.21
N THR A 307 -0.74 1.19 9.59
CA THR A 307 -0.45 -0.12 10.20
C THR A 307 0.66 -0.90 9.48
N LEU A 308 1.27 -0.31 8.45
CA LEU A 308 2.41 -0.92 7.77
C LEU A 308 3.54 -1.17 8.77
N ASN A 309 4.01 -2.42 8.84
CA ASN A 309 5.18 -2.75 9.63
C ASN A 309 6.43 -2.20 8.95
N LYS A 310 6.76 -0.93 9.23
CA LYS A 310 7.91 -0.24 8.64
C LYS A 310 9.24 -0.94 8.94
N ASN A 311 9.34 -1.66 10.06
CA ASN A 311 10.59 -2.31 10.46
C ASN A 311 10.97 -3.48 9.54
N ASN A 312 10.02 -4.31 9.09
CA ASN A 312 10.26 -5.42 8.17
C ASN A 312 9.25 -5.42 7.00
N TRP A 313 9.07 -4.28 6.34
CA TRP A 313 8.02 -4.13 5.35
C TRP A 313 8.23 -4.99 4.10
N MET A 314 9.48 -5.22 3.66
CA MET A 314 9.75 -6.06 2.49
C MET A 314 9.36 -7.52 2.76
N GLU A 315 9.62 -8.02 3.97
CA GLU A 315 9.11 -9.30 4.42
C GLU A 315 7.57 -9.34 4.45
N ALA A 316 6.96 -8.32 5.07
CA ALA A 316 5.52 -8.25 5.27
C ALA A 316 4.74 -8.25 3.94
N ILE A 317 5.27 -7.61 2.90
CA ILE A 317 4.67 -7.63 1.55
C ILE A 317 5.35 -8.63 0.61
N GLY A 318 6.16 -9.55 1.14
CA GLY A 318 7.06 -10.38 0.36
C GLY A 318 6.38 -11.34 -0.60
N ALA A 319 5.16 -11.80 -0.28
CA ALA A 319 4.37 -12.61 -1.20
C ALA A 319 4.05 -11.88 -2.52
N ILE A 320 4.01 -10.54 -2.47
CA ILE A 320 3.67 -9.67 -3.59
C ILE A 320 4.95 -9.24 -4.33
N ILE A 321 5.98 -8.81 -3.62
CA ILE A 321 7.15 -8.16 -4.24
C ILE A 321 8.29 -9.11 -4.64
N LYS A 322 8.22 -10.40 -4.28
CA LYS A 322 9.34 -11.35 -4.45
C LYS A 322 9.91 -11.40 -5.88
N ASP A 323 9.06 -11.23 -6.90
CA ASP A 323 9.47 -11.33 -8.30
C ASP A 323 9.81 -9.96 -8.93
N MET A 324 9.64 -8.85 -8.17
CA MET A 324 10.05 -7.54 -8.62
C MET A 324 11.58 -7.43 -8.67
N GLN A 325 12.07 -6.72 -9.68
CA GLN A 325 13.46 -6.27 -9.72
C GLN A 325 13.65 -5.15 -8.70
N VAL A 326 14.79 -5.14 -7.99
CA VAL A 326 15.04 -4.13 -6.94
C VAL A 326 15.10 -2.72 -7.55
N LYS A 327 15.54 -2.57 -8.80
CA LYS A 327 15.52 -1.28 -9.52
C LYS A 327 14.10 -0.77 -9.85
N ASP A 328 13.09 -1.63 -9.83
CA ASP A 328 11.70 -1.25 -10.11
C ASP A 328 10.90 -0.96 -8.83
N MET A 329 11.50 -1.18 -7.66
CA MET A 329 10.90 -0.83 -6.38
C MET A 329 11.01 0.68 -6.13
N LEU A 330 10.02 1.30 -5.49
CA LEU A 330 10.14 2.61 -4.88
C LEU A 330 10.73 2.47 -3.47
N ILE A 331 12.02 2.78 -3.33
CA ILE A 331 12.81 2.58 -2.12
C ILE A 331 12.94 3.90 -1.36
N PRO A 332 12.45 3.99 -0.11
CA PRO A 332 12.62 5.19 0.70
C PRO A 332 14.07 5.29 1.19
N GLY A 333 14.68 6.44 0.94
CA GLY A 333 16.04 6.80 1.34
C GLY A 333 16.09 8.06 2.21
N THR A 334 17.26 8.32 2.76
CA THR A 334 17.60 9.58 3.43
C THR A 334 18.85 10.17 2.79
N HIS A 335 18.84 11.49 2.56
CA HIS A 335 20.02 12.22 2.11
C HIS A 335 20.94 12.52 3.30
N ASP A 336 22.26 12.47 3.10
CA ASP A 336 23.28 12.65 4.15
C ASP A 336 22.93 11.87 5.43
N SER A 337 22.62 10.58 5.26
CA SER A 337 21.94 9.74 6.25
C SER A 337 22.62 9.72 7.61
N GLY A 338 23.96 9.74 7.61
CA GLY A 338 24.75 9.66 8.83
C GLY A 338 25.02 11.00 9.52
N SER A 339 24.41 12.12 9.10
CA SER A 339 24.60 13.46 9.69
C SER A 339 24.01 13.63 11.11
N TYR A 340 23.33 12.62 11.65
CA TYR A 340 22.60 12.70 12.92
C TYR A 340 23.45 12.98 14.16
N GLY A 341 24.76 12.71 14.13
CA GLY A 341 25.70 13.00 15.20
C GLY A 341 26.18 14.46 15.24
N ILE A 342 25.96 15.22 14.16
CA ILE A 342 26.38 16.62 14.08
C ILE A 342 25.69 17.45 15.18
N ASN A 343 26.51 18.24 15.87
CA ASN A 343 26.09 19.18 16.91
C ASN A 343 27.02 20.40 16.92
N ALA A 344 26.71 21.39 17.76
CA ALA A 344 27.42 22.66 17.82
C ALA A 344 28.93 22.55 18.13
N ASN A 345 29.38 21.43 18.69
CA ASN A 345 30.79 21.17 19.02
C ASN A 345 31.52 20.33 17.95
N SER A 346 30.83 19.89 16.89
CA SER A 346 31.46 19.13 15.81
C SER A 346 32.50 20.00 15.09
N ALA A 347 33.69 19.44 14.86
CA ALA A 347 34.73 20.10 14.08
C ALA A 347 34.44 20.00 12.57
N PHE A 348 35.00 20.93 11.80
CA PHE A 348 34.92 20.91 10.34
C PHE A 348 35.61 19.68 9.75
N SER A 349 34.95 19.05 8.78
CA SER A 349 35.52 17.98 7.97
C SER A 349 36.42 18.55 6.85
N PRO A 350 37.29 17.72 6.24
CA PRO A 350 38.15 18.11 5.10
C PRO A 350 37.40 18.34 3.79
N GLU A 351 36.07 18.21 3.78
CA GLU A 351 35.22 18.44 2.61
C GLU A 351 35.61 19.70 1.81
N THR A 352 35.72 19.53 0.50
CA THR A 352 36.22 20.57 -0.41
C THR A 352 35.10 21.26 -1.19
N ASP A 353 34.00 20.55 -1.42
CA ASP A 353 32.75 20.94 -2.08
C ASP A 353 31.75 21.58 -1.12
N LEU A 354 32.25 22.29 -0.10
CA LEU A 354 31.42 23.03 0.84
C LEU A 354 30.73 24.23 0.17
N PRO A 355 29.54 24.64 0.65
CA PRO A 355 28.97 25.93 0.30
C PRO A 355 29.94 27.08 0.63
N GLU A 356 29.97 28.11 -0.22
CA GLU A 356 30.93 29.23 -0.07
C GLU A 356 30.82 29.95 1.28
N TRP A 357 29.62 30.00 1.87
CA TRP A 357 29.42 30.58 3.19
C TRP A 357 30.10 29.75 4.29
N VAL A 358 30.11 28.42 4.17
CA VAL A 358 30.80 27.51 5.09
C VAL A 358 32.31 27.65 4.93
N LYS A 359 32.83 27.72 3.69
CA LYS A 359 34.28 27.94 3.44
C LYS A 359 34.77 29.24 4.09
N LYS A 360 33.98 30.32 3.98
CA LYS A 360 34.29 31.61 4.62
C LYS A 360 34.37 31.50 6.13
N ILE A 361 33.43 30.77 6.76
CA ILE A 361 33.45 30.56 8.22
C ILE A 361 34.64 29.69 8.63
N ARG A 362 34.84 28.54 7.97
CA ARG A 362 35.94 27.60 8.25
C ARG A 362 37.32 28.28 8.20
N ASN A 363 37.53 29.18 7.24
CA ASN A 363 38.81 29.85 7.03
C ASN A 363 38.99 31.13 7.87
N SER A 364 37.99 31.52 8.68
CA SER A 364 38.03 32.75 9.48
C SER A 364 38.59 32.53 10.89
N ILE A 365 39.53 33.37 11.32
CA ILE A 365 40.15 33.38 12.66
C ILE A 365 39.41 34.27 13.69
N ASN A 366 38.14 34.58 13.46
CA ASN A 366 37.38 35.54 14.29
C ASN A 366 36.81 34.85 15.55
N PRO A 367 36.95 35.41 16.77
CA PRO A 367 36.32 34.86 17.98
C PRO A 367 34.78 34.68 17.90
N LEU A 368 34.08 35.36 16.98
CA LEU A 368 32.66 35.06 16.64
C LEU A 368 32.45 33.62 16.12
N TYR A 369 33.49 32.96 15.60
CA TYR A 369 33.50 31.56 15.17
C TYR A 369 33.04 30.62 16.28
N LEU A 370 33.45 30.87 17.53
CA LEU A 370 33.06 30.06 18.69
C LEU A 370 31.55 30.12 18.99
N THR A 371 30.84 31.12 18.46
CA THR A 371 29.39 31.29 18.60
C THR A 371 28.58 30.85 17.37
N MET A 372 29.24 30.45 16.27
CA MET A 372 28.56 30.02 15.03
C MET A 372 28.43 28.50 14.90
N GLY A 373 28.99 27.71 15.82
CA GLY A 373 28.91 26.25 15.79
C GLY A 373 27.47 25.74 15.72
N GLU A 374 26.54 26.37 16.45
CA GLU A 374 25.11 26.05 16.40
C GLU A 374 24.50 26.31 15.01
N VAL A 375 24.87 27.41 14.36
CA VAL A 375 24.38 27.77 13.03
C VAL A 375 24.90 26.77 12.00
N VAL A 376 26.21 26.52 11.97
CA VAL A 376 26.82 25.58 11.03
C VAL A 376 26.25 24.17 11.24
N ALA A 377 26.14 23.71 12.48
CA ALA A 377 25.54 22.41 12.79
C ALA A 377 24.07 22.31 12.34
N SER A 378 23.27 23.36 12.54
CA SER A 378 21.86 23.39 12.13
C SER A 378 21.67 23.33 10.61
N TRP A 379 22.64 23.85 9.85
CA TRP A 379 22.66 23.83 8.39
C TRP A 379 23.48 22.68 7.78
N ALA A 380 24.14 21.88 8.61
CA ALA A 380 24.86 20.67 8.22
C ALA A 380 24.08 19.39 8.58
N LYS A 381 23.20 19.43 9.57
CA LYS A 381 22.45 18.27 10.04
C LYS A 381 21.21 18.01 9.16
N ALA A 382 21.34 17.07 8.24
CA ALA A 382 20.28 16.64 7.32
C ALA A 382 19.30 15.62 7.95
N GLN A 383 19.74 14.87 8.97
CA GLN A 383 18.90 13.88 9.64
C GLN A 383 18.96 14.00 11.17
N GLY A 384 17.82 13.84 11.84
CA GLY A 384 17.75 13.77 13.31
C GLY A 384 17.84 12.35 13.89
N GLN A 385 17.44 11.34 13.10
CA GLN A 385 17.36 9.94 13.54
C GLN A 385 18.68 9.21 13.32
N THR A 386 19.05 8.30 14.22
CA THR A 386 20.22 7.42 14.02
C THR A 386 20.02 6.48 12.84
N ALA A 387 21.09 5.97 12.23
CA ALA A 387 20.99 5.01 11.12
C ALA A 387 20.08 3.81 11.45
N LEU A 388 20.17 3.27 12.68
CA LEU A 388 19.30 2.18 13.12
C LEU A 388 17.83 2.62 13.19
N ALA A 389 17.54 3.80 13.75
CA ALA A 389 16.18 4.33 13.83
C ALA A 389 15.59 4.63 12.44
N GLN A 390 16.40 5.10 11.49
CA GLN A 390 15.99 5.29 10.10
C GLN A 390 15.55 3.95 9.48
N LEU A 391 16.36 2.90 9.64
CA LEU A 391 16.06 1.56 9.13
C LEU A 391 14.81 0.95 9.80
N ILE A 392 14.69 1.02 11.13
CA ILE A 392 13.48 0.60 11.86
C ILE A 392 12.25 1.40 11.37
N GLY A 393 12.45 2.67 11.05
CA GLY A 393 11.44 3.57 10.49
C GLY A 393 11.06 3.28 9.04
N GLY A 394 11.69 2.31 8.37
CA GLY A 394 11.35 1.82 7.03
C GLY A 394 12.24 2.32 5.90
N VAL A 395 13.23 3.17 6.18
CA VAL A 395 14.27 3.57 5.21
C VAL A 395 15.08 2.35 4.78
N ARG A 396 15.41 2.24 3.50
CA ARG A 396 16.21 1.14 2.93
C ARG A 396 17.36 1.63 2.05
N TYR A 397 17.53 2.93 1.87
CA TYR A 397 18.70 3.53 1.21
C TYR A 397 19.39 4.53 2.13
N LEU A 398 20.70 4.39 2.31
CA LEU A 398 21.53 5.30 3.10
C LEU A 398 22.61 5.96 2.23
N ASP A 399 22.55 7.28 2.13
CA ASP A 399 23.52 8.16 1.47
C ASP A 399 24.64 8.52 2.47
N LEU A 400 25.87 8.08 2.22
CA LEU A 400 26.99 8.15 3.16
C LEU A 400 28.19 8.86 2.52
N ARG A 401 28.52 10.05 3.03
CA ARG A 401 29.76 10.77 2.75
C ARG A 401 30.81 10.49 3.82
N LEU A 402 32.07 10.29 3.40
CA LEU A 402 33.14 9.83 4.29
C LEU A 402 34.33 10.78 4.30
N SER A 403 34.84 11.08 5.48
CA SER A 403 36.03 11.91 5.69
C SER A 403 37.05 11.23 6.61
N LEU A 404 38.33 11.51 6.35
CA LEU A 404 39.41 11.19 7.28
C LEU A 404 39.42 12.17 8.46
N ASN A 405 39.25 11.65 9.69
CA ASN A 405 39.49 12.35 10.94
C ASN A 405 40.80 11.85 11.60
N PRO A 406 41.95 12.52 11.37
CA PRO A 406 43.25 12.05 11.87
C PRO A 406 43.40 12.16 13.38
N ASN A 407 42.49 12.87 14.07
CA ASN A 407 42.55 13.08 15.51
C ASN A 407 41.79 12.00 16.31
N ASP A 408 41.07 11.11 15.63
CA ASP A 408 40.36 10.00 16.26
C ASP A 408 41.12 8.68 16.09
N LYS A 409 40.87 7.73 17.01
CA LYS A 409 41.43 6.37 16.93
C LYS A 409 40.79 5.55 15.81
N GLU A 410 39.53 5.83 15.49
CA GLU A 410 38.81 5.30 14.34
C GLU A 410 38.73 6.40 13.29
N PRO A 411 39.71 6.50 12.36
CA PRO A 411 39.91 7.71 11.59
C PRO A 411 38.92 7.88 10.43
N ILE A 412 38.05 6.91 10.14
CA ILE A 412 37.09 6.98 9.04
C ILE A 412 35.73 7.39 9.59
N TRP A 413 35.30 8.61 9.26
CA TRP A 413 34.09 9.23 9.79
C TRP A 413 33.06 9.53 8.71
N ILE A 414 31.79 9.50 9.09
CA ILE A 414 30.72 10.11 8.33
C ILE A 414 30.75 11.62 8.56
N SER A 415 30.55 12.40 7.50
CA SER A 415 30.55 13.86 7.58
C SER A 415 29.55 14.51 6.63
N HIS A 416 29.18 15.75 6.95
CA HIS A 416 28.56 16.69 6.03
C HIS A 416 28.87 18.10 6.54
N SER A 417 29.82 18.79 5.93
CA SER A 417 30.52 20.00 6.42
C SER A 417 31.27 19.87 7.75
N LEU A 418 30.74 19.07 8.68
CA LEU A 418 31.23 18.78 10.01
C LEU A 418 31.30 17.27 10.20
N TYR A 419 32.19 16.81 11.08
CA TYR A 419 32.20 15.42 11.50
C TYR A 419 30.93 15.05 12.27
N SER A 420 30.35 13.89 11.92
CA SER A 420 29.18 13.34 12.58
C SER A 420 29.55 12.19 13.52
N VAL A 421 29.72 10.98 12.97
CA VAL A 421 29.99 9.75 13.71
C VAL A 421 31.03 8.91 12.98
N PRO A 422 31.78 8.03 13.67
CA PRO A 422 32.62 7.03 13.02
C PRO A 422 31.80 6.12 12.08
N LEU A 423 32.39 5.69 10.95
CA LEU A 423 31.77 4.76 10.00
C LEU A 423 31.32 3.46 10.69
N THR A 424 32.10 2.98 11.66
CA THR A 424 31.82 1.78 12.47
C THR A 424 30.47 1.85 13.19
N ALA A 425 30.02 3.03 13.60
CA ALA A 425 28.71 3.23 14.23
C ALA A 425 27.56 2.94 13.26
N VAL A 426 27.68 3.41 12.01
CA VAL A 426 26.70 3.13 10.94
C VAL A 426 26.73 1.65 10.55
N ILE A 427 27.93 1.07 10.39
CA ILE A 427 28.10 -0.36 10.09
C ILE A 427 27.44 -1.22 11.18
N SER A 428 27.66 -0.89 12.46
CA SER A 428 27.04 -1.61 13.58
C SER A 428 25.52 -1.48 13.58
N ALA A 429 24.99 -0.31 13.24
CA ALA A 429 23.55 -0.08 13.14
C ALA A 429 22.91 -0.92 12.02
N VAL A 430 23.51 -0.91 10.83
CA VAL A 430 23.06 -1.72 9.69
C VAL A 430 23.16 -3.22 10.02
N ASN A 431 24.27 -3.67 10.61
CA ASN A 431 24.46 -5.08 10.95
C ASN A 431 23.43 -5.57 11.97
N SER A 432 23.14 -4.75 12.99
CA SER A 432 22.08 -5.02 13.96
C SER A 432 20.72 -5.15 13.27
N PHE A 433 20.39 -4.22 12.37
CA PHE A 433 19.12 -4.22 11.65
C PHE A 433 18.94 -5.46 10.77
N ILE A 434 19.88 -5.76 9.87
CA ILE A 434 19.76 -6.88 8.92
C ILE A 434 19.85 -8.25 9.62
N THR A 435 20.45 -8.32 10.81
CA THR A 435 20.44 -9.53 11.64
C THR A 435 19.07 -9.81 12.24
N ASN A 436 18.32 -8.78 12.62
CA ASN A 436 16.98 -8.92 13.17
C ASN A 436 15.88 -8.97 12.09
N ASN A 437 16.18 -8.61 10.85
CA ASN A 437 15.22 -8.55 9.75
C ASN A 437 15.81 -9.24 8.49
N PRO A 438 15.81 -10.59 8.42
CA PRO A 438 16.58 -11.36 7.43
C PRO A 438 16.10 -11.20 5.97
N LYS A 439 14.90 -10.67 5.75
CA LYS A 439 14.31 -10.42 4.43
C LYS A 439 14.29 -8.95 4.02
N GLU A 440 14.92 -8.07 4.80
CA GLU A 440 15.07 -6.68 4.39
C GLU A 440 16.34 -6.50 3.56
N ILE A 441 16.21 -5.79 2.44
CA ILE A 441 17.31 -5.44 1.54
C ILE A 441 17.64 -3.96 1.77
N VAL A 442 18.89 -3.66 2.10
CA VAL A 442 19.39 -2.31 2.37
C VAL A 442 20.41 -1.93 1.30
N ILE A 443 20.31 -0.71 0.80
CA ILE A 443 21.25 -0.10 -0.13
C ILE A 443 22.11 0.89 0.64
N LEU A 444 23.42 0.68 0.59
CA LEU A 444 24.41 1.60 1.13
C LEU A 444 25.10 2.29 -0.04
N ASP A 445 25.04 3.61 -0.09
CA ASP A 445 25.78 4.41 -1.05
C ASP A 445 26.95 5.10 -0.33
N LEU A 446 28.14 4.52 -0.47
CA LEU A 446 29.38 5.11 0.03
C LEU A 446 29.96 5.97 -1.07
N ASN A 447 29.65 7.25 -1.00
CA ASN A 447 30.07 8.25 -1.96
C ASN A 447 31.00 9.27 -1.29
N HIS A 448 31.57 10.17 -2.09
CA HIS A 448 32.35 11.31 -1.63
C HIS A 448 33.38 10.98 -0.53
N PHE A 449 34.57 10.53 -0.96
CA PHE A 449 35.69 10.19 -0.08
C PHE A 449 36.65 11.37 0.07
N TYR A 450 36.70 12.00 1.24
CA TYR A 450 37.58 13.14 1.52
C TYR A 450 38.82 12.71 2.32
N ASP A 451 39.99 12.91 1.74
CA ASP A 451 41.30 12.53 2.30
C ASP A 451 41.43 11.03 2.64
N LEU A 452 40.71 10.16 1.91
CA LEU A 452 40.61 8.72 2.17
C LEU A 452 41.26 7.82 1.10
N ASP A 453 42.05 8.36 0.16
CA ASP A 453 42.66 7.61 -0.94
C ASP A 453 43.42 6.34 -0.49
N ASN A 454 44.09 6.40 0.68
CA ASN A 454 44.86 5.29 1.24
C ASN A 454 44.07 4.38 2.19
N TYR A 455 42.77 4.62 2.35
CA TYR A 455 41.91 3.97 3.34
C TYR A 455 40.83 3.06 2.74
N HIS A 456 40.71 2.99 1.41
CA HIS A 456 39.71 2.15 0.75
C HIS A 456 39.76 0.68 1.19
N ASP A 457 40.95 0.07 1.24
CA ASP A 457 41.12 -1.31 1.71
C ASP A 457 40.66 -1.50 3.18
N GLN A 458 40.88 -0.49 4.03
CA GLN A 458 40.42 -0.52 5.41
C GLN A 458 38.90 -0.41 5.50
N ILE A 459 38.28 0.48 4.70
CA ILE A 459 36.82 0.60 4.60
C ILE A 459 36.21 -0.73 4.16
N VAL A 460 36.75 -1.34 3.10
CA VAL A 460 36.27 -2.62 2.60
C VAL A 460 36.48 -3.75 3.61
N SER A 461 37.58 -3.73 4.36
CA SER A 461 37.79 -4.68 5.47
C SER A 461 36.73 -4.55 6.55
N LEU A 462 36.35 -3.33 6.94
CA LEU A 462 35.28 -3.09 7.92
C LEU A 462 33.93 -3.63 7.42
N LEU A 463 33.57 -3.35 6.16
CA LEU A 463 32.36 -3.86 5.53
C LEU A 463 32.35 -5.41 5.46
N SER A 464 33.46 -5.99 5.02
CA SER A 464 33.60 -7.45 4.87
C SER A 464 33.51 -8.18 6.21
N GLN A 465 34.12 -7.62 7.26
CA GLN A 465 34.05 -8.18 8.61
C GLN A 465 32.64 -8.12 9.20
N ALA A 466 31.89 -7.04 8.92
CA ALA A 466 30.55 -6.87 9.47
C ALA A 466 29.49 -7.66 8.70
N PHE A 467 29.57 -7.69 7.37
CA PHE A 467 28.47 -8.15 6.52
C PHE A 467 28.76 -9.44 5.76
N GLY A 468 30.02 -9.73 5.45
CA GLY A 468 30.44 -10.96 4.77
C GLY A 468 29.59 -11.32 3.55
N ASN A 469 29.00 -12.51 3.58
CA ASN A 469 28.19 -13.06 2.49
C ASN A 469 26.82 -12.39 2.31
N LYS A 470 26.41 -11.47 3.20
CA LYS A 470 25.17 -10.70 3.06
C LYS A 470 25.28 -9.62 1.97
N MET A 471 26.48 -9.25 1.55
CA MET A 471 26.69 -8.30 0.44
C MET A 471 26.51 -8.99 -0.91
N ALA A 472 25.66 -8.42 -1.74
CA ALA A 472 25.36 -8.91 -3.07
C ALA A 472 26.44 -8.54 -4.08
N ILE A 473 26.83 -9.50 -4.92
CA ILE A 473 27.85 -9.29 -5.95
C ILE A 473 27.32 -8.44 -7.10
N ALA A 474 28.14 -7.50 -7.58
CA ALA A 474 27.74 -6.57 -8.63
C ALA A 474 27.43 -7.25 -9.98
N SER A 475 27.92 -8.47 -10.21
CA SER A 475 27.63 -9.25 -11.41
C SER A 475 26.20 -9.77 -11.48
N LEU A 476 25.40 -9.66 -10.40
CA LEU A 476 23.96 -9.92 -10.46
C LEU A 476 23.24 -8.94 -11.40
N GLY A 477 23.79 -7.73 -11.57
CA GLY A 477 23.23 -6.70 -12.43
C GLY A 477 21.98 -6.04 -11.85
N SER A 478 21.53 -4.97 -12.51
CA SER A 478 20.40 -4.16 -12.03
C SER A 478 19.03 -4.84 -12.18
N ASP A 479 18.96 -5.96 -12.92
CA ASP A 479 17.76 -6.79 -13.07
C ASP A 479 17.55 -7.76 -11.89
N VAL A 480 18.40 -7.71 -10.86
CA VAL A 480 18.31 -8.60 -9.70
C VAL A 480 16.95 -8.48 -9.01
N THR A 481 16.31 -9.60 -8.73
CA THR A 481 15.01 -9.65 -8.04
C THR A 481 15.16 -9.75 -6.53
N VAL A 482 14.08 -9.39 -5.82
CA VAL A 482 13.97 -9.58 -4.38
C VAL A 482 14.17 -11.05 -4.00
N SER A 483 13.54 -11.98 -4.73
CA SER A 483 13.67 -13.43 -4.50
C SER A 483 15.09 -13.94 -4.67
N GLN A 484 15.80 -13.48 -5.71
CA GLN A 484 17.20 -13.88 -5.94
C GLN A 484 18.10 -13.50 -4.77
N LEU A 485 17.93 -12.30 -4.20
CA LEU A 485 18.69 -11.87 -3.02
C LEU A 485 18.32 -12.69 -1.79
N TRP A 486 17.03 -12.93 -1.54
CA TRP A 486 16.57 -13.72 -0.39
C TRP A 486 17.04 -15.17 -0.43
N GLU A 487 16.95 -15.82 -1.58
CA GLU A 487 17.40 -17.21 -1.77
C GLU A 487 18.92 -17.34 -1.59
N ALA A 488 19.67 -16.30 -1.98
CA ALA A 488 21.11 -16.23 -1.75
C ALA A 488 21.50 -15.83 -0.32
N GLY A 489 20.53 -15.47 0.55
CA GLY A 489 20.80 -14.91 1.88
C GLY A 489 21.50 -13.55 1.85
N GLN A 490 21.37 -12.82 0.74
CA GLN A 490 21.95 -11.50 0.52
C GLN A 490 20.94 -10.42 0.92
N GLN A 491 21.44 -9.37 1.57
CA GLN A 491 20.64 -8.29 2.15
C GLN A 491 21.19 -6.89 1.85
N LEU A 492 22.37 -6.79 1.23
CA LEU A 492 23.06 -5.51 1.03
C LEU A 492 23.50 -5.30 -0.42
N LEU A 493 23.11 -4.17 -1.00
CA LEU A 493 23.70 -3.61 -2.21
C LEU A 493 24.59 -2.45 -1.79
N VAL A 494 25.88 -2.51 -2.11
CA VAL A 494 26.87 -1.51 -1.65
C VAL A 494 27.41 -0.77 -2.86
N PHE A 495 26.91 0.43 -3.11
CA PHE A 495 27.46 1.35 -4.10
C PHE A 495 28.69 2.05 -3.52
N TYR A 496 29.72 2.21 -4.35
CA TYR A 496 31.02 2.68 -3.92
C TYR A 496 31.68 3.57 -4.98
N ALA A 497 31.91 4.84 -4.65
CA ALA A 497 32.47 5.87 -5.53
C ALA A 497 34.00 5.77 -5.73
N ASN A 498 34.50 4.56 -6.00
CA ASN A 498 35.90 4.33 -6.39
C ASN A 498 36.03 3.10 -7.29
N ASP A 499 36.14 3.33 -8.60
CA ASP A 499 36.14 2.28 -9.61
C ASP A 499 37.25 1.23 -9.44
N ALA A 500 38.45 1.66 -9.03
CA ALA A 500 39.59 0.76 -8.80
C ALA A 500 39.34 -0.20 -7.63
N THR A 501 38.68 0.30 -6.58
CA THR A 501 38.28 -0.51 -5.42
C THR A 501 37.17 -1.49 -5.82
N CYS A 502 36.18 -1.04 -6.62
CA CYS A 502 35.13 -1.91 -7.15
C CYS A 502 35.68 -3.04 -8.04
N GLU A 503 36.73 -2.79 -8.83
CA GLU A 503 37.39 -3.82 -9.63
C GLU A 503 38.13 -4.85 -8.78
N LYS A 504 38.64 -4.44 -7.62
CA LYS A 504 39.31 -5.32 -6.67
C LYS A 504 38.32 -6.16 -5.84
N TYR A 505 37.12 -5.63 -5.56
CA TYR A 505 36.15 -6.24 -4.64
C TYR A 505 34.78 -6.43 -5.33
N PRO A 506 34.45 -7.66 -5.81
CA PRO A 506 33.27 -7.92 -6.64
C PRO A 506 31.90 -7.66 -6.00
N PHE A 507 31.84 -7.48 -4.69
CA PHE A 507 30.61 -7.14 -3.95
C PHE A 507 30.33 -5.63 -3.87
N LEU A 508 31.19 -4.80 -4.46
CA LEU A 508 30.99 -3.36 -4.58
C LEU A 508 30.44 -3.01 -5.95
N TRP A 509 29.41 -2.19 -5.96
CA TRP A 509 28.71 -1.72 -7.14
C TRP A 509 29.29 -0.37 -7.55
N LYS A 510 29.68 -0.25 -8.83
CA LYS A 510 30.16 1.02 -9.39
C LYS A 510 29.03 2.04 -9.47
N GLU A 511 29.35 3.33 -9.38
CA GLU A 511 28.39 4.44 -9.51
C GLU A 511 27.63 4.41 -10.84
N LYS A 512 28.23 3.90 -11.92
CA LYS A 512 27.54 3.72 -13.21
C LYS A 512 26.29 2.82 -13.15
N ASN A 513 26.13 2.05 -12.07
CA ASN A 513 24.97 1.19 -11.85
C ASN A 513 23.83 1.96 -11.11
N LEU A 514 24.07 3.21 -10.72
CA LEU A 514 23.15 4.11 -10.03
C LEU A 514 23.07 5.45 -10.78
N ASP A 515 22.01 5.66 -11.54
CA ASP A 515 21.70 6.93 -12.17
C ASP A 515 21.34 7.96 -11.09
N SER A 516 22.30 8.80 -10.71
CA SER A 516 22.17 9.86 -9.71
C SER A 516 22.43 11.24 -10.37
N PRO A 517 21.40 11.91 -10.90
CA PRO A 517 21.55 13.22 -11.51
C PRO A 517 22.00 14.27 -10.49
N GLY A 518 23.04 15.04 -10.81
CA GLY A 518 23.52 16.14 -9.95
C GLY A 518 22.73 17.42 -10.17
N TYR A 519 22.05 17.90 -9.12
CA TYR A 519 21.39 19.21 -9.06
C TYR A 519 21.43 19.77 -7.63
N SER A 520 21.32 21.09 -7.49
CA SER A 520 21.51 21.78 -6.20
C SER A 520 20.55 22.97 -6.04
N PRO A 521 19.23 22.72 -5.99
CA PRO A 521 18.23 23.74 -6.08
C PRO A 521 18.19 24.56 -4.78
N THR A 522 18.02 25.86 -4.91
CA THR A 522 17.96 26.81 -3.79
C THR A 522 16.54 27.21 -3.42
N SER A 523 15.56 26.77 -4.23
CA SER A 523 14.13 27.02 -4.08
C SER A 523 13.30 25.80 -4.50
N SER A 524 12.07 25.72 -4.01
CA SER A 524 11.15 24.62 -4.34
C SER A 524 10.73 24.64 -5.82
N GLU A 525 10.64 25.82 -6.45
CA GLU A 525 10.37 25.96 -7.88
C GLU A 525 11.52 25.40 -8.74
N GLU A 526 12.76 25.70 -8.36
CA GLU A 526 13.97 25.16 -9.00
C GLU A 526 14.03 23.64 -8.81
N LEU A 527 13.76 23.15 -7.60
CA LEU A 527 13.67 21.73 -7.31
C LEU A 527 12.66 21.02 -8.21
N LEU A 528 11.44 21.54 -8.35
CA LEU A 528 10.43 20.92 -9.22
C LEU A 528 10.85 20.92 -10.69
N ALA A 529 11.52 21.97 -11.16
CA ALA A 529 12.05 22.04 -12.52
C ALA A 529 13.14 20.99 -12.75
N ASP A 530 14.07 20.84 -11.79
CA ASP A 530 15.14 19.84 -11.84
C ASP A 530 14.58 18.42 -11.79
N LEU A 531 13.65 18.15 -10.86
CA LEU A 531 12.99 16.84 -10.73
C LEU A 531 12.31 16.42 -12.04
N ASN A 532 11.52 17.31 -12.64
CA ASN A 532 10.85 17.01 -13.91
C ASN A 532 11.85 16.79 -15.06
N THR A 533 12.93 17.58 -15.10
CA THR A 533 13.96 17.46 -16.13
C THR A 533 14.75 16.16 -15.99
N ASN A 534 15.11 15.80 -14.77
CA ASN A 534 15.94 14.63 -14.48
C ASN A 534 15.15 13.32 -14.57
N LEU A 535 13.85 13.33 -14.23
CA LEU A 535 12.97 12.17 -14.43
C LEU A 535 12.95 11.69 -15.88
N GLN A 536 12.98 12.61 -16.85
CA GLN A 536 13.01 12.28 -18.28
C GLN A 536 14.36 11.71 -18.76
N LYS A 537 15.43 11.88 -17.99
CA LYS A 537 16.78 11.45 -18.34
C LYS A 537 17.16 10.10 -17.74
N LEU A 538 16.38 9.58 -16.80
CA LEU A 538 16.65 8.29 -16.18
C LEU A 538 16.66 7.19 -17.24
N SER A 539 17.71 6.36 -17.27
CA SER A 539 17.84 5.29 -18.26
C SER A 539 16.71 4.26 -18.13
N GLY A 540 16.34 3.95 -16.89
CA GLY A 540 15.46 2.84 -16.55
C GLY A 540 16.12 1.47 -16.67
N ASP A 541 17.41 1.41 -17.02
CA ASP A 541 18.18 0.17 -17.10
C ASP A 541 19.04 -0.03 -15.83
N ALA A 542 19.42 1.07 -15.17
CA ALA A 542 20.14 1.11 -13.90
C ALA A 542 19.21 1.37 -12.70
N PHE A 543 19.73 1.24 -11.47
CA PHE A 543 19.09 1.84 -10.30
C PHE A 543 19.05 3.36 -10.50
N SER A 544 18.05 4.04 -9.94
CA SER A 544 17.97 5.51 -10.02
C SER A 544 17.83 6.13 -8.64
N TYR A 545 18.48 7.28 -8.44
CA TYR A 545 18.43 8.06 -7.21
C TYR A 545 17.97 9.48 -7.50
N ILE A 546 16.89 9.89 -6.85
CA ILE A 546 16.37 11.26 -6.89
C ILE A 546 16.19 11.75 -5.46
N HIS A 547 16.52 13.02 -5.23
CA HIS A 547 16.54 13.60 -3.91
C HIS A 547 15.78 14.94 -3.84
N GLY A 548 15.09 15.18 -2.73
CA GLY A 548 14.12 16.26 -2.55
C GLY A 548 14.59 17.45 -1.73
N GLN A 549 15.85 17.49 -1.28
CA GLN A 549 16.39 18.55 -0.44
C GLN A 549 16.72 19.82 -1.22
N LEU A 550 16.72 20.95 -0.52
CA LEU A 550 17.24 22.23 -1.02
C LEU A 550 18.70 22.40 -0.57
N THR A 551 19.50 23.07 -1.40
CA THR A 551 20.86 23.47 -1.09
C THR A 551 20.87 24.89 -0.52
N PRO A 552 21.22 25.11 0.75
CA PRO A 552 21.18 26.44 1.35
C PRO A 552 22.19 27.41 0.71
N ASP A 553 21.68 28.53 0.20
CA ASP A 553 22.49 29.64 -0.27
C ASP A 553 22.77 30.66 0.85
N LEU A 554 23.66 31.62 0.59
CA LEU A 554 24.02 32.62 1.61
C LEU A 554 22.81 33.47 2.07
N ASN A 555 21.81 33.67 1.22
CA ASN A 555 20.63 34.45 1.57
C ASN A 555 19.74 33.67 2.53
N MET A 556 19.50 32.38 2.28
CA MET A 556 18.75 31.50 3.16
C MET A 556 19.38 31.45 4.56
N ILE A 557 20.72 31.38 4.65
CA ILE A 557 21.42 31.44 5.93
C ILE A 557 21.20 32.78 6.64
N LYS A 558 21.34 33.91 5.93
CA LYS A 558 21.14 35.24 6.51
C LYS A 558 19.70 35.44 7.00
N ASP A 559 18.74 35.00 6.21
CA ASP A 559 17.31 35.07 6.56
C ASP A 559 17.02 34.22 7.80
N GLY A 560 17.62 33.02 7.90
CA GLY A 560 17.49 32.14 9.06
C GLY A 560 18.04 32.71 10.37
N LEU A 561 18.89 33.74 10.32
CA LEU A 561 19.39 34.45 11.51
C LEU A 561 18.45 35.55 12.02
N ILE A 562 17.40 35.90 11.26
CA ILE A 562 16.44 36.95 11.64
C ILE A 562 15.27 36.31 12.40
N PRO A 563 15.08 36.59 13.70
CA PRO A 563 13.99 36.00 14.48
C PRO A 563 12.61 36.37 13.93
N PHE A 564 11.65 35.43 14.00
CA PHE A 564 10.22 35.64 13.70
C PHE A 564 9.88 36.08 12.26
N ASN A 565 10.75 35.84 11.27
CA ASN A 565 10.48 36.17 9.87
C ASN A 565 9.82 35.03 9.06
N GLY A 566 9.57 33.88 9.68
CA GLY A 566 8.97 32.70 9.03
C GLY A 566 9.88 31.96 8.05
N LYS A 567 11.16 32.36 7.94
CA LYS A 567 12.15 31.70 7.10
C LYS A 567 12.86 30.58 7.89
N PRO A 568 13.30 29.51 7.20
CA PRO A 568 13.99 28.41 7.86
C PRO A 568 15.33 28.86 8.44
N SER A 569 15.65 28.41 9.65
CA SER A 569 16.93 28.66 10.32
C SER A 569 17.85 27.43 10.36
N SER A 570 17.43 26.34 9.73
CA SER A 570 18.11 25.04 9.71
C SER A 570 17.66 24.21 8.49
N LEU A 571 18.40 23.13 8.20
CA LEU A 571 17.94 22.13 7.22
C LEU A 571 16.61 21.48 7.64
N MET A 572 16.36 21.31 8.93
CA MET A 572 15.07 20.81 9.44
C MET A 572 13.92 21.75 9.05
N GLY A 573 14.06 23.05 9.33
CA GLY A 573 13.03 24.03 8.96
C GLY A 573 12.86 24.17 7.45
N SER A 574 13.95 24.01 6.68
CA SER A 574 13.88 23.99 5.21
C SER A 574 13.11 22.77 4.71
N ALA A 575 13.41 21.59 5.26
CA ALA A 575 12.73 20.35 4.96
C ALA A 575 11.24 20.40 5.36
N GLU A 576 10.88 20.95 6.52
CA GLU A 576 9.47 21.11 6.92
C GLU A 576 8.65 21.94 5.91
N GLN A 577 9.27 22.94 5.28
CA GLN A 577 8.62 23.75 4.24
C GLN A 577 8.60 23.05 2.87
N ASN A 578 9.69 22.37 2.50
CA ASN A 578 9.90 21.84 1.16
C ASN A 578 9.41 20.39 0.96
N ASN A 579 9.53 19.54 1.98
CA ASN A 579 9.17 18.13 1.91
C ASN A 579 7.70 17.89 1.49
N PRO A 580 6.70 18.68 1.92
CA PRO A 580 5.33 18.51 1.41
C PRO A 580 5.20 18.74 -0.11
N ILE A 581 5.99 19.67 -0.67
CA ILE A 581 6.02 19.95 -2.11
C ILE A 581 6.66 18.77 -2.86
N PHE A 582 7.81 18.31 -2.36
CA PHE A 582 8.48 17.12 -2.90
C PHE A 582 7.57 15.89 -2.83
N MET A 583 6.89 15.65 -1.71
CA MET A 583 6.00 14.52 -1.52
C MET A 583 4.80 14.57 -2.48
N ASN A 584 4.23 15.76 -2.71
CA ASN A 584 3.16 15.91 -3.71
C ASN A 584 3.66 15.55 -5.13
N TRP A 585 4.89 15.94 -5.48
CA TRP A 585 5.50 15.54 -6.75
C TRP A 585 5.70 14.02 -6.82
N VAL A 586 6.26 13.40 -5.78
CA VAL A 586 6.44 11.94 -5.70
C VAL A 586 5.11 11.22 -5.92
N LYS A 587 4.04 11.63 -5.24
CA LYS A 587 2.70 11.02 -5.38
C LYS A 587 2.19 11.03 -6.82
N GLN A 588 2.47 12.09 -7.58
CA GLN A 588 2.04 12.22 -8.97
C GLN A 588 2.85 11.34 -9.94
N GLN A 589 4.12 11.06 -9.62
CA GLN A 589 5.03 10.35 -10.53
C GLN A 589 5.18 8.86 -10.17
N ALA A 590 5.04 8.49 -8.90
CA ALA A 590 5.43 7.19 -8.36
C ALA A 590 4.75 5.99 -9.04
N TYR A 591 3.51 6.12 -9.51
CA TYR A 591 2.77 5.01 -10.12
C TYR A 591 3.02 4.82 -11.62
N THR A 592 3.51 5.85 -12.31
CA THR A 592 3.61 5.87 -13.77
C THR A 592 5.04 5.99 -14.30
N SER A 593 5.98 6.35 -13.43
CA SER A 593 7.38 6.58 -13.78
C SER A 593 8.32 5.52 -13.19
N LYS A 594 9.52 5.40 -13.78
CA LYS A 594 10.60 4.49 -13.36
C LYS A 594 11.39 5.02 -12.15
N LEU A 595 10.71 5.65 -11.19
CA LEU A 595 11.35 6.09 -9.95
C LEU A 595 11.79 4.88 -9.12
N ASN A 596 13.05 4.83 -8.72
CA ASN A 596 13.57 3.77 -7.86
C ASN A 596 13.84 4.25 -6.44
N ILE A 597 14.99 4.85 -6.17
CA ILE A 597 15.33 5.38 -4.85
C ILE A 597 14.92 6.84 -4.78
N ILE A 598 14.16 7.20 -3.73
CA ILE A 598 13.85 8.59 -3.42
C ILE A 598 14.31 8.94 -2.02
N ALA A 599 14.95 10.10 -1.86
CA ALA A 599 15.41 10.59 -0.56
C ALA A 599 15.10 12.06 -0.36
N SER A 600 15.19 12.52 0.89
CA SER A 600 15.23 13.94 1.24
C SER A 600 15.90 14.11 2.59
N ASP A 601 16.10 15.37 2.97
CA ASP A 601 16.43 15.74 4.33
C ASP A 601 15.21 15.54 5.25
N TRP A 602 15.45 15.11 6.48
CA TRP A 602 14.43 15.01 7.54
C TRP A 602 13.13 14.29 7.11
N VAL A 603 13.21 13.18 6.35
CA VAL A 603 12.02 12.49 5.81
C VAL A 603 10.97 12.09 6.86
N PHE A 604 11.37 11.94 8.12
CA PHE A 604 10.47 11.63 9.24
C PHE A 604 9.63 12.83 9.72
N THR A 605 9.77 14.01 9.11
CA THR A 605 8.80 15.12 9.25
C THR A 605 7.56 14.91 8.38
N LEU A 606 7.61 13.96 7.43
CA LEU A 606 6.47 13.51 6.65
C LEU A 606 5.90 12.21 7.24
N ASP A 607 4.64 12.24 7.66
CA ASP A 607 3.97 11.05 8.22
C ASP A 607 3.79 9.93 7.19
N ASP A 608 3.66 10.30 5.91
CA ASP A 608 3.24 9.41 4.83
C ASP A 608 4.35 8.99 3.86
N PHE A 609 5.56 9.57 3.93
CA PHE A 609 6.64 9.33 2.98
C PHE A 609 6.98 7.84 2.84
N ILE A 610 7.29 7.19 3.96
CA ILE A 610 7.64 5.77 4.00
C ILE A 610 6.45 4.90 3.59
N SER A 611 5.27 5.17 4.16
CA SER A 611 4.07 4.38 3.90
C SER A 611 3.67 4.44 2.43
N HIS A 612 3.80 5.61 1.80
CA HIS A 612 3.54 5.78 0.38
C HIS A 612 4.48 4.93 -0.49
N CYS A 613 5.79 4.92 -0.19
CA CYS A 613 6.75 4.09 -0.93
C CYS A 613 6.38 2.61 -0.87
N ILE A 614 6.03 2.10 0.32
CA ILE A 614 5.63 0.71 0.53
C ILE A 614 4.36 0.38 -0.28
N LEU A 615 3.36 1.26 -0.27
CA LEU A 615 2.11 1.04 -1.01
C LEU A 615 2.30 1.08 -2.53
N VAL A 616 3.19 1.94 -3.03
CA VAL A 616 3.55 1.96 -4.46
C VAL A 616 4.16 0.63 -4.88
N ASN A 617 5.02 0.02 -4.05
CA ASN A 617 5.60 -1.30 -4.34
C ASN A 617 4.53 -2.39 -4.47
N LYS A 618 3.52 -2.40 -3.57
CA LYS A 618 2.38 -3.32 -3.71
C LYS A 618 1.69 -3.14 -5.06
N SER A 619 1.44 -1.90 -5.47
CA SER A 619 0.77 -1.57 -6.73
C SER A 619 1.59 -1.97 -7.96
N ARG A 620 2.90 -1.70 -7.96
CA ARG A 620 3.80 -2.02 -9.08
C ARG A 620 3.99 -3.51 -9.28
N ALA A 621 3.96 -4.31 -8.22
CA ALA A 621 4.09 -5.76 -8.32
C ALA A 621 2.88 -6.46 -8.97
N THR A 622 1.71 -5.83 -8.91
CA THR A 622 0.43 -6.42 -9.37
C THR A 622 0.01 -6.01 -10.77
N ASN A 623 0.69 -5.02 -11.36
CA ASN A 623 0.48 -4.55 -12.73
C ASN A 623 1.54 -5.16 -13.66
#